data_AF-A0AAU1ANG5-F1
#
_entry.id   AF-A0AAU1ANG5-F1
#
_cell.length_a   1.000
_cell.length_b   1.000
_cell.length_c   1.000
_cell.angle_alpha   90.00
_cell.angle_beta   90.00
_cell.angle_gamma   90.00
#
_symmetry.space_group_name_H-M   'P 1'
#
loop_
_entity.id
_entity.type
_entity.pdbx_description
1 polymer ?
#
loop_
_entity_poly.entity_id
_entity_poly.type
_entity_poly.pdbx_seq_one_letter_code
_entity_poly.pdbx_strand_id
1 'polypeptide(L)'
;MAHLDDEALVRAADPTAPLTPQVRAHLTGCAACADRVTATARLAAAARTADQMLTGPAAVPSFDALIAPMLAAQRRAVAAGAVADTPEPGTVPRPGLRRSLRLARQLVTAQYRLVPGLLLPLTAVGLTLAVCLAVLVPDPGWRGTGFGALVSLLLLAGGLAVCGPRTDPRRELLMVLSVTPRAVFLARLVLVLAVDLTAALLATGLAALLDHSVDTLVLISGWLGPSLLSASVAVLLTIWRAYWLGSVAGVLVWFSAVAADLPQRRVPNVGVGAVLDAIWSGSPVPAVVSVLLLALAVRLVPGTKQISFGDR
;
A
#
# COMPACT_ATOMS: atom_id res chain seq x y z
N MET A 1 -30.50 11.31 28.85
CA MET A 1 -29.54 10.22 29.16
C MET A 1 -28.32 10.41 28.29
N ALA A 2 -27.11 10.30 28.84
CA ALA A 2 -25.89 10.26 28.03
C ALA A 2 -25.77 8.88 27.39
N HIS A 3 -25.52 8.82 26.08
CA HIS A 3 -25.28 7.57 25.35
C HIS A 3 -23.81 7.14 25.52
N LEU A 4 -23.55 5.84 25.33
CA LEU A 4 -22.18 5.34 25.19
C LEU A 4 -21.49 6.00 23.98
N ASP A 5 -20.21 6.29 24.13
CA ASP A 5 -19.37 6.71 23.01
C ASP A 5 -19.18 5.55 22.00
N ASP A 6 -18.76 5.90 20.79
CA ASP A 6 -18.62 4.93 19.70
C ASP A 6 -17.56 3.86 20.01
N GLU A 7 -16.52 4.17 20.78
CA GLU A 7 -15.48 3.21 21.14
C GLU A 7 -16.01 2.15 22.12
N ALA A 8 -16.79 2.57 23.11
CA ALA A 8 -17.47 1.68 24.05
C ALA A 8 -18.54 0.83 23.36
N LEU A 9 -19.25 1.37 22.36
CA LEU A 9 -20.20 0.62 21.54
C LEU A 9 -19.51 -0.46 20.69
N VAL A 10 -18.40 -0.12 20.04
CA VAL A 10 -17.62 -1.08 19.24
C VAL A 10 -17.04 -2.18 20.12
N ARG A 11 -16.47 -1.82 21.29
CA ARG A 11 -15.94 -2.79 22.25
C ARG A 11 -17.03 -3.70 22.81
N ALA A 12 -18.23 -3.16 23.05
CA ALA A 12 -19.36 -3.95 23.54
C ALA A 12 -19.98 -4.86 22.48
N ALA A 13 -19.76 -4.60 21.20
CA ALA A 13 -20.22 -5.42 20.09
C ALA A 13 -19.34 -6.67 19.85
N ASP A 14 -18.16 -6.74 20.47
CA ASP A 14 -17.32 -7.95 20.45
C ASP A 14 -17.85 -8.99 21.45
N PRO A 15 -18.30 -10.17 21.00
CA PRO A 15 -18.85 -11.20 21.89
C PRO A 15 -17.82 -11.80 22.84
N THR A 16 -16.52 -11.59 22.59
CA THR A 16 -15.43 -12.11 23.42
C THR A 16 -14.91 -11.10 24.43
N ALA A 17 -15.24 -9.82 24.26
CA ALA A 17 -14.77 -8.76 25.14
C ALA A 17 -15.55 -8.74 26.46
N PRO A 18 -14.88 -8.74 27.62
CA PRO A 18 -15.56 -8.61 28.90
C PRO A 18 -16.18 -7.22 29.05
N LEU A 19 -17.50 -7.16 29.18
CA LEU A 19 -18.23 -5.92 29.45
C LEU A 19 -18.04 -5.50 30.92
N THR A 20 -17.75 -4.21 31.13
CA THR A 20 -17.78 -3.64 32.49
C THR A 20 -19.21 -3.67 33.05
N PRO A 21 -19.40 -3.77 34.39
CA PRO A 21 -20.73 -3.77 34.99
C PRO A 21 -21.57 -2.54 34.63
N GLN A 22 -20.92 -1.39 34.50
CA GLN A 22 -21.55 -0.12 34.15
C GLN A 22 -22.09 -0.11 32.71
N VAL A 23 -21.32 -0.62 31.74
CA VAL A 23 -21.77 -0.75 30.35
C VAL A 23 -22.93 -1.73 30.27
N ARG A 24 -22.86 -2.86 31.00
CA ARG A 24 -23.96 -3.83 31.05
C ARG A 24 -25.25 -3.22 31.59
N ALA A 25 -25.17 -2.52 32.72
CA ALA A 25 -26.32 -1.82 33.31
C ALA A 25 -26.89 -0.74 32.36
N HIS A 26 -26.02 -0.02 31.64
CA HIS A 26 -26.46 0.96 30.65
C HIS A 26 -27.20 0.30 29.48
N LEU A 27 -26.66 -0.78 28.91
CA LEU A 27 -27.30 -1.49 27.79
C LEU A 27 -28.65 -2.10 28.18
N THR A 28 -28.84 -2.51 29.45
CA THR A 28 -30.16 -2.93 29.95
C THR A 28 -31.14 -1.77 30.09
N GLY A 29 -30.66 -0.54 30.33
CA GLY A 29 -31.49 0.64 30.53
C GLY A 29 -31.69 1.52 29.28
N CYS A 30 -30.95 1.30 28.20
CA CYS A 30 -30.99 2.12 26.99
C CYS A 30 -31.11 1.27 25.72
N ALA A 31 -32.34 1.10 25.24
CA ALA A 31 -32.65 0.32 24.04
C ALA A 31 -31.87 0.79 22.80
N ALA A 32 -31.75 2.11 22.60
CA ALA A 32 -31.02 2.66 21.45
C ALA A 32 -29.53 2.24 21.43
N CYS A 33 -28.86 2.20 22.58
CA CYS A 33 -27.48 1.73 22.65
C CYS A 33 -27.39 0.21 22.44
N ALA A 34 -28.34 -0.56 22.99
CA ALA A 34 -28.42 -2.01 22.76
C ALA A 34 -28.65 -2.36 21.27
N ASP A 35 -29.50 -1.61 20.58
CA ASP A 35 -29.75 -1.77 19.15
C ASP A 35 -28.49 -1.46 18.33
N ARG A 36 -27.77 -0.38 18.66
CA ARG A 36 -26.49 -0.03 18.01
C ARG A 36 -25.43 -1.11 18.22
N VAL A 37 -25.28 -1.64 19.43
CA VAL A 37 -24.35 -2.75 19.71
C VAL A 37 -24.72 -3.99 18.90
N THR A 38 -26.01 -4.33 18.85
CA THR A 38 -26.51 -5.49 18.10
C THR A 38 -26.30 -5.32 16.58
N ALA A 39 -26.59 -4.15 16.04
CA ALA A 39 -26.35 -3.81 14.63
C ALA A 39 -24.86 -3.87 14.28
N THR A 40 -24.00 -3.34 15.15
CA THR A 40 -22.54 -3.37 14.99
C THR A 40 -22.02 -4.81 15.02
N ALA A 41 -22.52 -5.64 15.95
CA ALA A 41 -22.16 -7.06 16.05
C ALA A 41 -22.57 -7.85 14.81
N ARG A 42 -23.79 -7.60 14.27
CA ARG A 42 -24.27 -8.21 13.01
C ARG A 42 -23.42 -7.79 11.82
N LEU A 43 -23.06 -6.51 11.71
CA LEU A 43 -22.20 -6.00 10.65
C LEU A 43 -20.81 -6.65 10.73
N ALA A 44 -20.23 -6.74 11.93
CA ALA A 44 -18.94 -7.40 12.14
C ALA A 44 -18.99 -8.90 11.80
N ALA A 45 -20.08 -9.59 12.13
CA ALA A 45 -20.28 -10.98 11.75
C ALA A 45 -20.40 -11.15 10.23
N ALA A 46 -21.23 -10.34 9.56
CA ALA A 46 -21.38 -10.36 8.11
C ALA A 46 -20.06 -10.06 7.39
N ALA A 47 -19.28 -9.09 7.89
CA ALA A 47 -17.96 -8.79 7.36
C ALA A 47 -16.99 -9.98 7.48
N ARG A 48 -16.97 -10.68 8.62
CA ARG A 48 -16.18 -11.91 8.79
C ARG A 48 -16.60 -13.02 7.84
N THR A 49 -17.91 -13.22 7.66
CA THR A 49 -18.42 -14.22 6.71
C THR A 49 -18.04 -13.88 5.27
N ALA A 50 -18.17 -12.61 4.86
CA ALA A 50 -17.76 -12.17 3.53
C ALA A 50 -16.24 -12.33 3.33
N ASP A 51 -15.42 -11.98 4.32
CA ASP A 51 -13.97 -12.18 4.28
C ASP A 51 -13.61 -13.67 4.12
N GLN A 52 -14.29 -14.56 4.86
CA GLN A 52 -14.11 -16.01 4.72
C GLN A 52 -14.51 -16.54 3.34
N MET A 53 -15.57 -15.99 2.73
CA MET A 53 -15.98 -16.36 1.38
C MET A 53 -14.96 -15.91 0.33
N LEU A 54 -14.37 -14.72 0.49
CA LEU A 54 -13.40 -14.15 -0.45
C LEU A 54 -12.00 -14.75 -0.31
N THR A 55 -11.57 -15.04 0.92
CA THR A 55 -10.19 -15.48 1.22
C THR A 55 -10.07 -16.97 1.54
N GLY A 56 -11.19 -17.68 1.64
CA GLY A 56 -11.24 -19.06 2.11
C GLY A 56 -11.12 -19.17 3.64
N PRO A 57 -11.26 -20.39 4.21
CA PRO A 57 -11.02 -20.59 5.64
C PRO A 57 -9.57 -20.24 5.95
N ALA A 58 -9.37 -19.14 6.69
CA ALA A 58 -8.05 -18.79 7.19
C ALA A 58 -7.58 -19.91 8.13
N ALA A 59 -6.71 -20.80 7.62
CA ALA A 59 -5.98 -21.76 8.43
C ALA A 59 -4.95 -20.98 9.26
N VAL A 60 -5.42 -20.28 10.29
CA VAL A 60 -4.57 -19.66 11.30
C VAL A 60 -4.16 -20.81 12.23
N PRO A 61 -2.90 -21.27 12.19
CA PRO A 61 -2.46 -22.31 13.11
C PRO A 61 -2.69 -21.83 14.56
N SER A 62 -3.09 -22.75 15.43
CA SER A 62 -3.42 -22.42 16.81
C SER A 62 -2.23 -21.71 17.49
N PHE A 63 -2.53 -20.86 18.48
CA PHE A 63 -1.51 -20.19 19.29
C PHE A 63 -0.46 -21.19 19.80
N ASP A 64 -0.90 -22.38 20.23
CA ASP A 64 -0.02 -23.45 20.68
C ASP A 64 0.89 -23.99 19.59
N ALA A 65 0.41 -24.09 18.34
CA ALA A 65 1.24 -24.54 17.22
C ALA A 65 2.35 -23.53 16.88
N LEU A 66 2.11 -22.23 17.10
CA LEU A 66 3.07 -21.17 16.75
C LEU A 66 4.00 -20.80 17.92
N ILE A 67 3.47 -20.68 19.14
CA ILE A 67 4.16 -20.06 20.27
C ILE A 67 4.70 -21.10 21.26
N ALA A 68 4.01 -22.22 21.48
CA ALA A 68 4.45 -23.23 22.43
C ALA A 68 5.86 -23.78 22.13
N PRO A 69 6.27 -24.01 20.86
CA PRO A 69 7.64 -24.47 20.55
C PRO A 69 8.70 -23.41 20.90
N MET A 70 8.40 -22.13 20.65
CA MET A 70 9.28 -21.01 20.97
C MET A 70 9.41 -20.81 22.48
N LEU A 71 8.30 -20.86 23.22
CA LEU A 71 8.30 -20.78 24.68
C LEU A 71 9.05 -21.97 25.30
N ALA A 72 8.89 -23.17 24.76
CA ALA A 72 9.61 -24.34 25.23
C ALA A 72 11.13 -24.23 24.98
N ALA A 73 11.54 -23.70 23.81
CA ALA A 73 12.94 -23.43 23.51
C ALA A 73 13.52 -22.35 24.44
N GLN A 74 12.77 -21.28 24.72
CA GLN A 74 13.19 -20.21 25.62
C GLN A 74 13.30 -20.68 27.07
N ARG A 75 12.34 -21.48 27.57
CA ARG A 75 12.42 -22.10 28.91
C ARG A 75 13.62 -23.04 29.02
N ARG A 76 13.92 -23.82 27.97
CA ARG A 76 15.11 -24.68 27.94
C ARG A 76 16.41 -23.88 27.98
N ALA A 77 16.49 -22.75 27.26
CA ALA A 77 17.65 -21.87 27.29
C ALA A 77 17.84 -21.22 28.68
N VAL A 78 16.75 -20.81 29.33
CA VAL A 78 16.78 -20.27 30.71
C VAL A 78 17.20 -21.35 31.71
N ALA A 79 16.64 -22.56 31.62
CA ALA A 79 16.97 -23.68 32.49
C ALA A 79 18.41 -24.18 32.30
N ALA A 80 18.98 -24.04 31.10
CA ALA A 80 20.36 -24.38 30.80
C ALA A 80 21.39 -23.34 31.32
N GLY A 81 20.95 -22.34 32.10
CA GLY A 81 21.84 -21.32 32.65
C GLY A 81 22.39 -20.33 31.61
N ALA A 82 21.86 -20.33 30.39
CA ALA A 82 22.25 -19.41 29.32
C ALA A 82 21.64 -17.99 29.49
N VAL A 83 21.25 -17.62 30.72
CA VAL A 83 20.95 -16.24 31.10
C VAL A 83 22.23 -15.62 31.65
N ALA A 84 23.29 -15.61 30.83
CA ALA A 84 24.33 -14.61 30.99
C ALA A 84 23.75 -13.32 30.39
N ASP A 85 23.51 -12.33 31.25
CA ASP A 85 23.07 -10.98 30.92
C ASP A 85 21.94 -10.92 29.89
N THR A 86 20.71 -10.77 30.38
CA THR A 86 19.67 -10.14 29.55
C THR A 86 20.28 -8.80 29.10
N PRO A 87 20.60 -8.61 27.82
CA PRO A 87 21.14 -7.34 27.37
C PRO A 87 20.10 -6.29 27.75
N GLU A 88 20.53 -5.14 28.27
CA GLU A 88 19.66 -3.99 28.40
C GLU A 88 18.78 -3.88 27.13
N PRO A 89 17.49 -3.55 27.24
CA PRO A 89 16.55 -3.49 26.12
C PRO A 89 16.92 -2.51 24.97
N GLY A 90 18.16 -2.02 24.90
CA GLY A 90 18.68 -1.09 23.90
C GLY A 90 19.60 -1.67 22.82
N THR A 91 20.15 -2.89 22.93
CA THR A 91 21.21 -3.34 22.00
C THR A 91 20.91 -4.68 21.30
N VAL A 92 19.80 -4.75 20.56
CA VAL A 92 19.61 -5.82 19.58
C VAL A 92 20.65 -5.62 18.45
N PRO A 93 21.58 -6.56 18.22
CA PRO A 93 22.59 -6.42 17.18
C PRO A 93 21.92 -6.28 15.81
N ARG A 94 22.34 -5.29 15.02
CA ARG A 94 21.86 -5.14 13.64
C ARG A 94 22.17 -6.44 12.88
N PRO A 95 21.18 -7.08 12.23
CA PRO A 95 21.43 -8.27 11.45
C PRO A 95 22.43 -7.98 10.32
N GLY A 96 23.38 -8.87 10.10
CA GLY A 96 24.32 -8.76 8.97
C GLY A 96 23.59 -8.76 7.62
N LEU A 97 24.22 -8.16 6.60
CA LEU A 97 23.67 -7.96 5.25
C LEU A 97 22.96 -9.19 4.67
N ARG A 98 23.57 -10.37 4.76
CA ARG A 98 22.98 -11.63 4.24
C ARG A 98 21.66 -11.99 4.93
N ARG A 99 21.60 -11.81 6.25
CA ARG A 99 20.39 -12.08 7.04
C ARG A 99 19.31 -11.05 6.73
N SER A 100 19.68 -9.77 6.62
CA SER A 100 18.77 -8.69 6.20
C SER A 100 18.18 -8.93 4.82
N LEU A 101 18.99 -9.35 3.85
CA LEU A 101 18.53 -9.68 2.50
C LEU A 101 17.60 -10.89 2.49
N ARG A 102 17.91 -11.93 3.27
CA ARG A 102 17.05 -13.12 3.41
C ARG A 102 15.69 -12.74 4.01
N LEU A 103 15.68 -11.92 5.06
CA LEU A 103 14.46 -11.44 5.70
C LEU A 103 13.64 -10.56 4.74
N ALA A 104 14.29 -9.64 4.02
CA ALA A 104 13.64 -8.82 3.01
C ALA A 104 13.02 -9.69 1.91
N ARG A 105 13.74 -10.70 1.42
CA ARG A 105 13.22 -11.64 0.41
C ARG A 105 12.02 -12.42 0.93
N GLN A 106 12.10 -12.98 2.14
CA GLN A 106 10.99 -13.71 2.76
C GLN A 106 9.75 -12.82 2.89
N LEU A 107 9.94 -11.58 3.33
CA LEU A 107 8.87 -10.61 3.49
C LEU A 107 8.26 -10.24 2.13
N VAL A 108 9.07 -9.99 1.10
CA VAL A 108 8.61 -9.72 -0.26
C VAL A 108 7.83 -10.91 -0.83
N THR A 109 8.32 -12.14 -0.66
CA THR A 109 7.62 -13.33 -1.14
C THR A 109 6.28 -13.55 -0.42
N ALA A 110 6.22 -13.24 0.87
CA ALA A 110 4.97 -13.30 1.63
C ALA A 110 4.00 -12.21 1.17
N GLN A 111 4.47 -10.98 0.92
CA GLN A 111 3.64 -9.91 0.38
C GLN A 111 3.12 -10.25 -1.01
N TYR A 112 3.94 -10.85 -1.88
CA TYR A 112 3.51 -11.27 -3.23
C TYR A 112 2.30 -12.20 -3.20
N ARG A 113 2.27 -13.17 -2.27
CA ARG A 113 1.12 -14.07 -2.10
C ARG A 113 -0.14 -13.38 -1.58
N LEU A 114 0.01 -12.20 -0.97
CA LEU A 114 -1.09 -11.39 -0.44
C LEU A 114 -1.54 -10.30 -1.42
N VAL A 115 -0.80 -10.07 -2.52
CA VAL A 115 -1.22 -9.14 -3.56
C VAL A 115 -2.49 -9.72 -4.22
N PRO A 116 -3.57 -8.94 -4.34
CA PRO A 116 -4.77 -9.38 -5.04
C PRO A 116 -4.41 -9.96 -6.40
N GLY A 117 -4.79 -11.22 -6.63
CA GLY A 117 -4.50 -11.91 -7.89
C GLY A 117 -5.03 -11.17 -9.12
N LEU A 118 -6.03 -10.30 -8.94
CA LEU A 118 -6.63 -9.45 -9.97
C LEU A 118 -5.72 -8.31 -10.45
N LEU A 119 -4.69 -7.90 -9.69
CA LEU A 119 -3.79 -6.83 -10.12
C LEU A 119 -2.97 -7.23 -11.35
N LEU A 120 -2.47 -8.48 -11.39
CA LEU A 120 -1.69 -9.01 -12.51
C LEU A 120 -2.46 -9.02 -13.86
N PRO A 121 -3.68 -9.58 -13.96
CA PRO A 121 -4.42 -9.53 -15.22
C PRO A 121 -4.81 -8.11 -15.58
N LEU A 122 -5.12 -7.24 -14.61
CA LEU A 122 -5.46 -5.84 -14.90
C LEU A 122 -4.27 -5.07 -15.48
N THR A 123 -3.07 -5.24 -14.90
CA THR A 123 -1.84 -4.63 -15.44
C THR A 123 -1.48 -5.21 -16.81
N ALA A 124 -1.63 -6.52 -17.00
CA ALA A 124 -1.41 -7.16 -18.30
C ALA A 124 -2.36 -6.62 -19.38
N VAL A 125 -3.67 -6.51 -19.09
CA VAL A 125 -4.67 -5.94 -20.02
C VAL A 125 -4.36 -4.48 -20.31
N GLY A 126 -4.08 -3.69 -19.29
CA GLY A 126 -3.74 -2.27 -19.45
C GLY A 126 -2.49 -2.05 -20.30
N LEU A 127 -1.43 -2.82 -20.07
CA LEU A 127 -0.19 -2.73 -20.86
C LEU A 127 -0.38 -3.24 -22.29
N THR A 128 -1.19 -4.28 -22.48
CA THR A 128 -1.55 -4.76 -23.82
C THR A 128 -2.26 -3.66 -24.60
N LEU A 129 -3.23 -2.99 -23.97
CA LEU A 129 -3.91 -1.84 -24.56
C LEU A 129 -2.94 -0.69 -24.86
N ALA A 130 -1.97 -0.43 -23.98
CA ALA A 130 -0.95 0.60 -24.21
C ALA A 130 -0.12 0.28 -25.45
N VAL A 131 0.36 -0.96 -25.58
CA VAL A 131 1.12 -1.42 -26.76
C VAL A 131 0.26 -1.33 -28.02
N CYS A 132 -1.02 -1.73 -27.97
CA CYS A 132 -1.94 -1.57 -29.10
C CYS A 132 -2.08 -0.09 -29.50
N LEU A 133 -2.19 0.84 -28.56
CA LEU A 133 -2.23 2.28 -28.86
C LEU A 133 -0.93 2.76 -29.51
N ALA A 134 0.22 2.30 -29.01
CA ALA A 134 1.52 2.67 -29.56
C ALA A 134 1.71 2.20 -31.02
N VAL A 135 1.18 1.03 -31.37
CA VAL A 135 1.41 0.39 -32.69
C VAL A 135 0.30 0.71 -33.70
N LEU A 136 -0.97 0.78 -33.27
CA LEU A 136 -2.12 0.86 -34.18
C LEU A 136 -2.59 2.28 -34.47
N VAL A 137 -2.25 3.26 -33.62
CA VAL A 137 -2.70 4.64 -33.80
C VAL A 137 -1.93 5.28 -34.96
N PRO A 138 -2.58 5.77 -36.04
CA PRO A 138 -1.87 6.29 -37.20
C PRO A 138 -1.06 7.56 -36.89
N ASP A 139 -1.61 8.44 -36.05
CA ASP A 139 -1.01 9.74 -35.72
C ASP A 139 0.17 9.56 -34.73
N PRO A 140 1.41 9.89 -35.14
CA PRO A 140 2.59 9.71 -34.31
C PRO A 140 2.54 10.52 -33.01
N GLY A 141 1.84 11.66 -33.00
CA GLY A 141 1.69 12.47 -31.79
C GLY A 141 0.88 11.75 -30.71
N TRP A 142 -0.16 11.01 -31.10
CA TRP A 142 -1.02 10.29 -30.15
C TRP A 142 -0.43 8.95 -29.67
N ARG A 143 0.50 8.34 -30.41
CA ARG A 143 1.13 7.06 -30.04
C ARG A 143 1.84 7.17 -28.69
N GLY A 144 2.75 8.13 -28.56
CA GLY A 144 3.54 8.35 -27.35
C GLY A 144 2.68 8.81 -26.17
N THR A 145 1.84 9.81 -26.39
CA THR A 145 0.96 10.37 -25.35
C THR A 145 -0.03 9.34 -24.82
N GLY A 146 -0.69 8.59 -25.71
CA GLY A 146 -1.65 7.55 -25.32
C GLY A 146 -1.00 6.41 -24.54
N PHE A 147 0.15 5.92 -25.02
CA PHE A 147 0.94 4.91 -24.32
C PHE A 147 1.34 5.38 -22.92
N GLY A 148 1.95 6.57 -22.83
CA GLY A 148 2.47 7.08 -21.58
C GLY A 148 1.38 7.44 -20.57
N ALA A 149 0.24 7.97 -21.04
CA ALA A 149 -0.93 8.21 -20.22
C ALA A 149 -1.45 6.93 -19.57
N LEU A 150 -1.55 5.84 -20.34
CA LEU A 150 -2.08 4.58 -19.84
C LEU A 150 -1.11 3.88 -18.88
N VAL A 151 0.19 3.87 -19.19
CA VAL A 151 1.23 3.38 -18.27
C VAL A 151 1.20 4.16 -16.94
N SER A 152 1.11 5.50 -17.02
CA SER A 152 1.03 6.35 -15.83
C SER A 152 -0.20 6.05 -14.98
N LEU A 153 -1.33 5.79 -15.63
CA LEU A 153 -2.57 5.43 -14.94
C LEU A 153 -2.45 4.07 -14.22
N LEU A 154 -1.75 3.09 -14.82
CA LEU A 154 -1.52 1.78 -14.20
C LEU A 154 -0.61 1.88 -12.98
N LEU A 155 0.49 2.65 -13.06
CA LEU A 155 1.38 2.88 -11.91
C LEU A 155 0.66 3.64 -10.78
N LEU A 156 -0.16 4.63 -11.13
CA LEU A 156 -1.03 5.34 -10.18
C LEU A 156 -2.00 4.35 -9.50
N ALA A 157 -2.67 3.51 -10.27
CA ALA A 157 -3.59 2.50 -9.76
C ALA A 157 -2.88 1.47 -8.86
N GLY A 158 -1.68 1.02 -9.23
CA GLY A 158 -0.84 0.14 -8.42
C GLY A 158 -0.47 0.78 -7.07
N GLY A 159 0.00 2.03 -7.09
CA GLY A 159 0.30 2.80 -5.88
C GLY A 159 -0.92 2.98 -4.96
N LEU A 160 -2.08 3.29 -5.53
CA LEU A 160 -3.35 3.39 -4.79
C LEU A 160 -3.83 2.04 -4.27
N ALA A 161 -3.63 0.94 -5.01
CA ALA A 161 -4.00 -0.41 -4.56
C ALA A 161 -3.20 -0.82 -3.33
N VAL A 162 -1.92 -0.44 -3.23
CA VAL A 162 -1.10 -0.65 -2.02
C VAL A 162 -1.65 0.12 -0.83
N CYS A 163 -2.20 1.32 -1.07
CA CYS A 163 -2.72 2.22 -0.06
C CYS A 163 -4.22 2.08 0.20
N GLY A 164 -4.89 1.15 -0.49
CA GLY A 164 -6.32 0.89 -0.38
C GLY A 164 -6.75 0.77 1.08
N PRO A 165 -8.00 1.20 1.42
CA PRO A 165 -8.52 1.09 2.78
C PRO A 165 -8.32 -0.34 3.23
N ARG A 166 -7.38 -0.52 4.17
CA ARG A 166 -7.01 -1.81 4.73
C ARG A 166 -8.25 -2.33 5.45
N THR A 167 -9.10 -3.06 4.75
CA THR A 167 -9.98 -4.08 5.32
C THR A 167 -9.13 -5.26 5.76
N ASP A 168 -8.07 -4.98 6.51
CA ASP A 168 -7.21 -5.98 7.10
C ASP A 168 -7.61 -6.00 8.58
N PRO A 169 -8.58 -6.84 8.99
CA PRO A 169 -8.99 -7.00 10.39
C PRO A 169 -7.82 -7.41 11.32
N ARG A 170 -6.64 -7.64 10.75
CA ARG A 170 -5.39 -8.05 11.38
C ARG A 170 -4.50 -6.89 11.82
N ARG A 171 -5.01 -5.65 11.84
CA ARG A 171 -4.25 -4.49 12.37
C ARG A 171 -3.73 -4.73 13.80
N GLU A 172 -4.49 -5.47 14.60
CA GLU A 172 -4.09 -5.89 15.94
C GLU A 172 -2.96 -6.94 15.91
N LEU A 173 -3.03 -7.92 14.99
CA LEU A 173 -1.97 -8.91 14.80
C LEU A 173 -0.65 -8.28 14.30
N LEU A 174 -0.73 -7.22 13.50
CA LEU A 174 0.46 -6.47 13.06
C LEU A 174 1.17 -5.74 14.22
N MET A 175 0.49 -5.49 15.34
CA MET A 175 1.13 -4.94 16.54
C MET A 175 1.86 -6.01 17.37
N VAL A 176 1.58 -7.29 17.13
CA VAL A 176 2.24 -8.42 17.79
C VAL A 176 3.42 -8.96 16.96
N LEU A 177 3.45 -8.69 15.65
CA LEU A 177 4.50 -9.14 14.76
C LEU A 177 5.82 -8.38 14.99
N SER A 178 6.94 -9.10 14.92
CA SER A 178 8.30 -8.56 15.05
C SER A 178 8.74 -7.63 13.92
N VAL A 179 7.88 -7.42 12.91
CA VAL A 179 8.14 -6.61 11.74
C VAL A 179 7.32 -5.33 11.81
N THR A 180 7.99 -4.17 11.78
CA THR A 180 7.31 -2.87 11.84
C THR A 180 6.33 -2.68 10.68
N PRO A 181 5.17 -2.03 10.90
CA PRO A 181 4.20 -1.71 9.85
C PRO A 181 4.81 -0.93 8.67
N ARG A 182 5.82 -0.09 8.95
CA ARG A 182 6.59 0.65 7.95
C ARG A 182 7.34 -0.28 6.99
N ALA A 183 8.00 -1.30 7.52
CA ALA A 183 8.74 -2.25 6.70
C ALA A 183 7.81 -3.08 5.80
N VAL A 184 6.65 -3.50 6.34
CA VAL A 184 5.62 -4.21 5.56
C VAL A 184 5.07 -3.33 4.44
N PHE A 185 4.73 -2.08 4.76
CA PHE A 185 4.24 -1.12 3.78
C PHE A 185 5.27 -0.83 2.68
N LEU A 186 6.51 -0.53 3.07
CA LEU A 186 7.60 -0.26 2.14
C LEU A 186 7.83 -1.44 1.20
N ALA A 187 7.87 -2.67 1.73
CA ALA A 187 8.10 -3.84 0.90
C ALA A 187 6.97 -4.11 -0.07
N ARG A 188 5.70 -3.92 0.34
CA ARG A 188 4.55 -4.04 -0.56
C ARG A 188 4.59 -2.98 -1.65
N LEU A 189 4.89 -1.73 -1.28
CA LEU A 189 4.99 -0.61 -2.21
C LEU A 189 6.10 -0.83 -3.24
N VAL A 190 7.29 -1.21 -2.78
CA VAL A 190 8.43 -1.51 -3.67
C VAL A 190 8.12 -2.70 -4.56
N LEU A 191 7.49 -3.77 -4.05
CA LEU A 191 7.12 -4.91 -4.86
C LEU A 191 6.17 -4.51 -6.00
N VAL A 192 5.08 -3.81 -5.70
CA VAL A 192 4.08 -3.42 -6.70
C VAL A 192 4.69 -2.46 -7.72
N LEU A 193 5.37 -1.41 -7.27
CA LEU A 193 6.02 -0.45 -8.17
C LEU A 193 7.10 -1.12 -9.03
N ALA A 194 7.88 -2.06 -8.49
CA ALA A 194 8.88 -2.78 -9.27
C ALA A 194 8.24 -3.66 -10.34
N VAL A 195 7.17 -4.39 -10.00
CA VAL A 195 6.42 -5.20 -10.96
C VAL A 195 5.85 -4.32 -12.06
N ASP A 196 5.14 -3.24 -11.71
CA ASP A 196 4.53 -2.33 -12.68
C ASP A 196 5.58 -1.67 -13.59
N LEU A 197 6.72 -1.24 -13.01
CA LEU A 197 7.81 -0.61 -13.76
C LEU A 197 8.48 -1.61 -14.72
N THR A 198 8.75 -2.83 -14.26
CA THR A 198 9.34 -3.87 -15.13
C THR A 198 8.39 -4.25 -16.26
N ALA A 199 7.09 -4.35 -15.99
CA ALA A 199 6.09 -4.64 -16.99
C ALA A 199 5.94 -3.49 -18.01
N ALA A 200 5.98 -2.23 -17.55
CA ALA A 200 5.98 -1.05 -18.43
C ALA A 200 7.23 -0.97 -19.32
N LEU A 201 8.40 -1.31 -18.79
CA LEU A 201 9.64 -1.40 -19.58
C LEU A 201 9.57 -2.52 -20.63
N LEU A 202 9.03 -3.69 -20.26
CA LEU A 202 8.80 -4.78 -21.21
C LEU A 202 7.79 -4.38 -22.30
N ALA A 203 6.71 -3.69 -21.93
CA ALA A 203 5.72 -3.16 -22.88
C ALA A 203 6.34 -2.12 -23.82
N THR A 204 7.22 -1.26 -23.32
CA THR A 204 7.97 -0.28 -24.13
C THR A 204 8.88 -1.00 -25.14
N GLY A 205 9.62 -2.02 -24.68
CA GLY A 205 10.46 -2.85 -25.55
C GLY A 205 9.64 -3.59 -26.61
N LEU A 206 8.49 -4.15 -26.23
CA LEU A 206 7.58 -4.82 -27.16
C LEU A 206 7.03 -3.85 -28.22
N ALA A 207 6.63 -2.64 -27.83
CA ALA A 207 6.17 -1.62 -28.76
C ALA A 207 7.24 -1.26 -29.80
N ALA A 208 8.49 -1.07 -29.36
CA ALA A 208 9.60 -0.78 -30.26
C ALA A 208 10.00 -1.95 -31.18
N LEU A 209 9.81 -3.20 -30.72
CA LEU A 209 10.00 -4.38 -31.57
C LEU A 209 8.94 -4.50 -32.66
N LEU A 210 7.70 -4.11 -32.36
CA LEU A 210 6.56 -4.18 -33.30
C LEU A 210 6.56 -3.01 -34.28
N ASP A 211 7.00 -1.82 -33.87
CA ASP A 211 7.11 -0.64 -34.70
C ASP A 211 8.49 0.02 -34.54
N HIS A 212 9.35 -0.19 -35.54
CA HIS A 212 10.73 0.30 -35.53
C HIS A 212 10.84 1.82 -35.65
N SER A 213 9.73 2.51 -35.92
CA SER A 213 9.69 3.99 -35.94
C SER A 213 9.61 4.60 -34.54
N VAL A 214 9.38 3.78 -33.50
CA VAL A 214 9.21 4.24 -32.11
C VAL A 214 10.56 4.27 -31.39
N ASP A 215 10.98 5.47 -30.96
CA ASP A 215 12.15 5.61 -30.10
C ASP A 215 11.83 5.20 -28.65
N THR A 216 12.47 4.11 -28.20
CA THR A 216 12.35 3.58 -26.84
C THR A 216 12.66 4.61 -25.75
N LEU A 217 13.68 5.46 -25.94
CA LEU A 217 14.09 6.43 -24.92
C LEU A 217 13.04 7.53 -24.81
N VAL A 218 12.47 7.96 -25.94
CA VAL A 218 11.37 8.93 -25.96
C VAL A 218 10.16 8.36 -25.24
N LEU A 219 9.77 7.11 -25.51
CA LEU A 219 8.67 6.45 -24.78
C LEU A 219 8.93 6.43 -23.27
N ILE A 220 10.09 5.93 -22.83
CA ILE A 220 10.45 5.85 -21.41
C ILE A 220 10.39 7.23 -20.76
N SER A 221 10.97 8.24 -21.40
CA SER A 221 10.99 9.59 -20.86
C SER A 221 9.59 10.20 -20.75
N GLY A 222 8.67 9.87 -21.67
CA GLY A 222 7.31 10.38 -21.70
C GLY A 222 6.42 9.87 -20.57
N TRP A 223 6.65 8.64 -20.07
CA TRP A 223 5.81 8.08 -19.01
C TRP A 223 6.47 8.04 -17.65
N LEU A 224 7.79 7.88 -17.54
CA LEU A 224 8.45 7.59 -16.27
C LEU A 224 8.25 8.69 -15.23
N GLY A 225 8.50 9.95 -15.60
CA GLY A 225 8.36 11.10 -14.72
C GLY A 225 6.91 11.30 -14.24
N PRO A 226 5.94 11.46 -15.16
CA PRO A 226 4.51 11.53 -14.85
C PRO A 226 3.98 10.38 -13.99
N SER A 227 4.38 9.14 -14.30
CA SER A 227 3.94 7.96 -13.58
C SER A 227 4.40 7.98 -12.13
N LEU A 228 5.70 8.21 -11.91
CA LEU A 228 6.27 8.21 -10.56
C LEU A 228 5.72 9.36 -9.72
N LEU A 229 5.54 10.55 -10.32
CA LEU A 229 5.06 11.72 -9.58
C LEU A 229 3.58 11.57 -9.20
N SER A 230 2.73 11.16 -10.14
CA SER A 230 1.32 10.93 -9.86
C SER A 230 1.11 9.85 -8.80
N ALA A 231 1.80 8.71 -8.91
CA ALA A 231 1.72 7.62 -7.93
C ALA A 231 2.23 8.05 -6.55
N SER A 232 3.37 8.77 -6.47
CA SER A 232 3.95 9.19 -5.19
C SER A 232 3.10 10.23 -4.46
N VAL A 233 2.54 11.21 -5.18
CA VAL A 233 1.59 12.19 -4.62
C VAL A 233 0.34 11.47 -4.09
N ALA A 234 -0.20 10.54 -4.87
CA ALA A 234 -1.38 9.77 -4.48
C ALA A 234 -1.14 8.93 -3.22
N VAL A 235 -0.01 8.22 -3.17
CA VAL A 235 0.41 7.41 -2.01
C VAL A 235 0.60 8.30 -0.78
N LEU A 236 1.30 9.42 -0.90
CA LEU A 236 1.56 10.33 0.22
C LEU A 236 0.27 10.87 0.82
N LEU A 237 -0.62 11.43 0.00
CA LEU A 237 -1.86 12.05 0.46
C LEU A 237 -2.87 11.03 0.98
N THR A 238 -2.86 9.82 0.44
CA THR A 238 -3.63 8.70 0.98
C THR A 238 -3.23 8.37 2.41
N ILE A 239 -1.92 8.29 2.68
CA ILE A 239 -1.39 7.98 4.03
C ILE A 239 -1.56 9.17 4.97
N TRP A 240 -1.33 10.38 4.48
CA TRP A 240 -1.34 11.60 5.30
C TRP A 240 -2.74 11.99 5.76
N ARG A 241 -3.76 11.87 4.88
CA ARG A 241 -5.09 12.42 5.15
C ARG A 241 -6.21 11.43 4.88
N ALA A 242 -6.39 10.99 3.64
CA ALA A 242 -7.52 10.15 3.23
C ALA A 242 -7.30 9.54 1.84
N TYR A 243 -7.85 8.35 1.61
CA TYR A 243 -7.79 7.65 0.32
C TYR A 243 -8.32 8.48 -0.86
N TRP A 244 -9.51 9.08 -0.71
CA TRP A 244 -10.11 9.89 -1.77
C TRP A 244 -9.24 11.08 -2.15
N LEU A 245 -8.56 11.71 -1.18
CA LEU A 245 -7.69 12.86 -1.44
C LEU A 245 -6.47 12.45 -2.26
N GLY A 246 -5.86 11.32 -1.90
CA GLY A 246 -4.76 10.75 -2.68
C GLY A 246 -5.19 10.40 -4.10
N SER A 247 -6.34 9.76 -4.29
CA SER A 247 -6.86 9.43 -5.61
C SER A 247 -7.10 10.68 -6.47
N VAL A 248 -7.78 11.70 -5.93
CA VAL A 248 -8.06 12.96 -6.65
C VAL A 248 -6.76 13.66 -7.02
N ALA A 249 -5.83 13.82 -6.07
CA ALA A 249 -4.56 14.48 -6.33
C ALA A 249 -3.70 13.73 -7.36
N GLY A 250 -3.62 12.41 -7.27
CA GLY A 250 -2.92 11.59 -8.25
C GLY A 250 -3.49 11.73 -9.65
N VAL A 251 -4.81 11.71 -9.78
CA VAL A 251 -5.52 11.91 -11.06
C VAL A 251 -5.30 13.33 -11.60
N LEU A 252 -5.28 14.36 -10.74
CA LEU A 252 -4.98 15.72 -11.16
C LEU A 252 -3.54 15.86 -11.67
N VAL A 253 -2.56 15.27 -10.99
CA VAL A 253 -1.16 15.26 -11.46
C VAL A 253 -1.05 14.50 -12.79
N TRP A 254 -1.66 13.32 -12.89
CA TRP A 254 -1.74 12.54 -14.12
C TRP A 254 -2.35 13.35 -15.27
N PHE A 255 -3.50 13.97 -15.04
CA PHE A 255 -4.20 14.78 -16.04
C PHE A 255 -3.35 15.98 -16.47
N SER A 256 -2.64 16.62 -15.54
CA SER A 256 -1.75 17.74 -15.86
C SER A 256 -0.59 17.32 -16.78
N ALA A 257 -0.08 16.10 -16.62
CA ALA A 257 0.96 15.56 -17.48
C ALA A 257 0.42 15.17 -18.86
N VAL A 258 -0.75 14.52 -18.92
CA VAL A 258 -1.40 14.20 -20.21
C VAL A 258 -1.74 15.48 -20.98
N ALA A 259 -2.26 16.49 -20.29
CA ALA A 259 -2.55 17.79 -20.89
C ALA A 259 -1.28 18.53 -21.34
N ALA A 260 -0.14 18.28 -20.70
CA ALA A 260 1.18 18.80 -21.10
C ALA A 260 1.63 18.23 -22.45
N ASP A 261 1.35 16.95 -22.68
CA ASP A 261 1.86 16.17 -23.81
C ASP A 261 0.92 16.13 -25.02
N LEU A 262 -0.24 16.81 -24.98
CA LEU A 262 -1.21 16.77 -26.07
C LEU A 262 -0.63 17.31 -27.40
N PRO A 263 -0.70 16.55 -28.51
CA PRO A 263 -0.08 16.90 -29.79
C PRO A 263 -0.71 18.13 -30.48
N GLN A 264 -1.92 18.53 -30.07
CA GLN A 264 -2.65 19.66 -30.64
C GLN A 264 -2.34 21.01 -29.97
N ARG A 265 -1.32 21.09 -29.12
CA ARG A 265 -0.82 22.37 -28.57
C ARG A 265 -0.20 23.23 -29.68
N ARG A 266 -1.05 23.90 -30.46
CA ARG A 266 -0.68 24.84 -31.53
C ARG A 266 -0.35 26.25 -31.04
N VAL A 267 -0.45 26.52 -29.74
CA VAL A 267 -0.24 27.86 -29.16
C VAL A 267 1.06 27.86 -28.35
N PRO A 268 1.96 28.84 -28.52
CA PRO A 268 3.15 28.97 -27.71
C PRO A 268 2.78 29.03 -26.23
N ASN A 269 3.40 28.15 -25.43
CA ASN A 269 3.16 28.05 -24.00
C ASN A 269 3.64 29.33 -23.30
N VAL A 270 2.69 30.18 -22.92
CA VAL A 270 2.93 31.34 -22.04
C VAL A 270 2.28 31.08 -20.68
N GLY A 271 2.96 31.48 -19.60
CA GLY A 271 2.48 31.29 -18.23
C GLY A 271 2.57 29.86 -17.72
N VAL A 272 1.46 29.31 -17.19
CA VAL A 272 1.41 28.01 -16.51
C VAL A 272 1.84 26.84 -17.42
N GLY A 273 1.55 26.93 -18.72
CA GLY A 273 1.95 25.91 -19.69
C GLY A 273 3.46 25.76 -19.83
N ALA A 274 4.22 26.86 -19.77
CA ALA A 274 5.68 26.84 -19.85
C ALA A 274 6.32 26.21 -18.60
N VAL A 275 5.71 26.44 -17.43
CA VAL A 275 6.16 25.82 -16.17
C VAL A 275 5.88 24.33 -16.19
N LEU A 276 4.71 23.89 -16.66
CA LEU A 276 4.37 22.48 -16.80
C LEU A 276 5.32 21.79 -17.79
N ASP A 277 5.57 22.39 -18.96
CA ASP A 277 6.52 21.84 -19.92
C ASP A 277 7.91 21.72 -19.30
N ALA A 278 8.42 22.74 -18.62
CA ALA A 278 9.73 22.69 -17.97
C ALA A 278 9.83 21.60 -16.88
N ILE A 279 8.72 21.29 -16.20
CA ILE A 279 8.66 20.23 -15.19
C ILE A 279 8.64 18.85 -15.85
N TRP A 280 7.89 18.69 -16.95
CA TRP A 280 7.63 17.39 -17.57
C TRP A 280 8.62 17.01 -18.68
N SER A 281 9.23 17.96 -19.38
CA SER A 281 10.13 17.69 -20.51
C SER A 281 11.54 17.33 -20.04
N GLY A 282 11.82 16.03 -19.87
CA GLY A 282 13.18 15.49 -19.77
C GLY A 282 13.98 15.86 -18.51
N SER A 283 13.34 16.52 -17.53
CA SER A 283 13.99 16.85 -16.26
C SER A 283 14.03 15.63 -15.32
N PRO A 284 15.14 15.37 -14.60
CA PRO A 284 15.17 14.35 -13.54
C PRO A 284 14.37 14.78 -12.29
N VAL A 285 13.88 16.03 -12.24
CA VAL A 285 13.19 16.60 -11.07
C VAL A 285 11.97 15.79 -10.64
N PRO A 286 11.03 15.38 -11.51
CA PRO A 286 9.88 14.57 -11.10
C PRO A 286 10.29 13.26 -10.44
N ALA A 287 11.36 12.61 -10.92
CA ALA A 287 11.86 11.37 -10.33
C ALA A 287 12.44 11.61 -8.93
N VAL A 288 13.26 12.66 -8.75
CA VAL A 288 13.83 13.02 -7.44
C VAL A 288 12.72 13.38 -6.44
N VAL A 289 11.77 14.22 -6.86
CA VAL A 289 10.63 14.60 -6.03
C VAL A 289 9.79 13.37 -5.66
N SER A 290 9.56 12.46 -6.59
CA SER A 290 8.82 11.21 -6.33
C SER A 290 9.49 10.36 -5.26
N VAL A 291 10.81 10.20 -5.31
CA VAL A 291 11.57 9.46 -4.29
C VAL A 291 11.44 10.12 -2.91
N LEU A 292 11.52 11.46 -2.84
CA LEU A 292 11.34 12.21 -1.60
C LEU A 292 9.92 12.06 -1.04
N LEU A 293 8.90 12.13 -1.89
CA LEU A 293 7.50 11.96 -1.51
C LEU A 293 7.22 10.53 -1.00
N LEU A 294 7.76 9.51 -1.67
CA LEU A 294 7.63 8.11 -1.22
C LEU A 294 8.36 7.89 0.11
N ALA A 295 9.56 8.46 0.29
CA ALA A 295 10.29 8.39 1.56
C ALA A 295 9.51 9.08 2.70
N LEU A 296 8.89 10.22 2.43
CA LEU A 296 8.02 10.92 3.37
C LEU A 296 6.78 10.09 3.70
N ALA A 297 6.13 9.49 2.70
CA ALA A 297 4.97 8.61 2.88
C ALA A 297 5.29 7.43 3.81
N VAL A 298 6.43 6.78 3.63
CA VAL A 298 6.92 5.68 4.49
C VAL A 298 7.17 6.16 5.92
N ARG A 299 7.68 7.37 6.11
CA ARG A 299 7.88 7.96 7.45
C ARG A 299 6.57 8.27 8.16
N LEU A 300 5.54 8.71 7.43
CA LEU A 300 4.22 9.03 7.97
C LEU A 300 3.42 7.79 8.40
N VAL A 301 3.75 6.60 7.90
CA VAL A 301 3.14 5.36 8.40
C VAL A 301 3.42 5.25 9.90
N PRO A 302 2.39 5.10 10.76
CA PRO A 302 2.57 5.02 12.20
C PRO A 302 3.58 3.93 12.60
N GLY A 303 4.58 4.32 13.38
CA GLY A 303 5.48 3.35 14.00
C GLY A 303 4.76 2.63 15.15
N THR A 304 5.15 1.39 15.43
CA THR A 304 4.82 0.73 16.70
C THR A 304 5.40 1.58 17.82
N LYS A 305 4.57 2.37 18.51
CA LYS A 305 4.96 2.89 19.82
C LYS A 305 5.16 1.66 20.69
N GLN A 306 6.40 1.41 21.13
CA GLN A 306 6.65 0.40 22.15
C GLN A 306 5.77 0.78 23.34
N ILE A 307 4.80 -0.07 23.64
CA ILE A 307 4.05 0.03 24.87
C ILE A 307 5.07 -0.34 25.95
N SER A 308 5.69 0.68 26.55
CA SER A 308 6.43 0.52 27.79
C SER A 308 5.41 0.03 28.81
N PHE A 309 5.48 -1.27 29.11
CA PHE A 309 4.89 -1.77 30.35
C PHE A 309 5.69 -1.12 31.46
N GLY A 310 5.19 0.01 31.97
CA GLY A 310 5.72 0.63 33.17
C GLY A 310 5.52 -0.33 34.33
N ASP A 311 6.62 -0.61 35.02
CA ASP A 311 6.67 -1.39 36.25
C ASP A 311 5.59 -0.90 37.23
N ARG A 312 4.66 -1.80 37.58
CA ARG A 312 3.75 -1.67 38.72
C ARG A 312 4.02 -2.81 39.68
#